data_AF-A0A2V5QKJ6-F1
#
_entry.id   AF-A0A2V5QKJ6-F1
#
_cell.length_a   1.000
_cell.length_b   1.000
_cell.length_c   1.000
_cell.angle_alpha   90.00
_cell.angle_beta   90.00
_cell.angle_gamma   90.00
#
_symmetry.space_group_name_H-M   'P 1'
#
loop_
_entity.id
_entity.type
_entity.pdbx_description
1 polymer ?
#
loop_
_entity_poly.entity_id
_entity_poly.type
_entity_poly.pdbx_seq_one_letter_code
_entity_poly.pdbx_strand_id
1 'polypeptide(L)'
;MKALLPTSPEIFPLVRTGGGLVACALLAFAGCKKNEPIDEAKAAGLTTAGFPQITADIFKPMDGGVDLSPEEIMGRNTWNLWSAGNQHFWNRAAQDSYGLMDLLKMLDNRKYPRGQRFKTLGVVNEPGFRAASKPDEYGLWLDEQAEPERAGIDEKAYGKPSGVLGYRLFPNPDLNDDTQEMGRRSFHERSDLLQR
;
A
#
# COMPACT_ATOMS: atom_id res chain seq x y z
N MET A 1 -20.94 -71.92 52.74
CA MET A 1 -21.76 -70.74 53.09
C MET A 1 -20.99 -69.47 52.75
N LYS A 2 -21.33 -68.83 51.62
CA LYS A 2 -21.36 -67.36 51.45
C LYS A 2 -21.94 -67.07 50.07
N ALA A 3 -23.00 -66.28 50.08
CA ALA A 3 -23.95 -66.08 49.01
C ALA A 3 -23.35 -65.27 47.85
N LEU A 4 -23.64 -65.71 46.62
CA LEU A 4 -23.54 -64.87 45.41
C LEU A 4 -24.97 -64.47 45.03
N LEU A 5 -25.26 -63.18 45.21
CA LEU A 5 -26.50 -62.52 44.82
C LEU A 5 -26.62 -62.43 43.29
N PRO A 6 -27.83 -62.41 42.72
CA PRO A 6 -28.06 -62.33 41.29
C PRO A 6 -27.94 -60.88 40.79
N THR A 7 -27.22 -60.65 39.70
CA THR A 7 -27.21 -59.36 38.99
C THR A 7 -28.31 -59.34 37.93
N SER A 8 -29.32 -58.51 38.16
CA SER A 8 -30.39 -58.17 37.21
C SER A 8 -29.85 -57.47 35.95
N PRO A 9 -30.58 -57.58 34.82
CA PRO A 9 -30.23 -56.91 33.56
C PRO A 9 -30.54 -55.41 33.68
N GLU A 10 -29.98 -54.56 32.83
CA GLU A 10 -30.58 -53.33 32.26
C GLU A 10 -29.59 -52.73 31.25
N ILE A 11 -29.89 -52.95 29.97
CA ILE A 11 -29.13 -52.48 28.80
C ILE A 11 -29.70 -51.11 28.42
N PHE A 12 -28.97 -50.03 28.70
CA PHE A 12 -29.30 -48.69 28.18
C PHE A 12 -28.77 -48.53 26.74
N PRO A 13 -29.61 -48.23 25.73
CA PRO A 13 -29.14 -47.88 24.38
C PRO A 13 -29.04 -46.36 24.27
N LEU A 14 -27.95 -45.75 24.73
CA LEU A 14 -27.72 -44.30 24.60
C LEU A 14 -26.49 -44.01 23.73
N VAL A 15 -26.45 -44.54 22.50
CA VAL A 15 -25.31 -44.30 21.58
C VAL A 15 -25.73 -43.75 20.21
N ARG A 16 -27.03 -43.63 19.90
CA ARG A 16 -27.44 -43.29 18.53
C ARG A 16 -27.78 -41.82 18.25
N THR A 17 -27.89 -40.96 19.26
CA THR A 17 -28.33 -39.56 19.07
C THR A 17 -27.22 -38.51 19.15
N GLY A 18 -26.05 -38.86 19.72
CA GLY A 18 -24.95 -37.90 19.91
C GLY A 18 -24.09 -37.65 18.65
N GLY A 19 -23.93 -38.66 17.79
CA GLY A 19 -23.05 -38.56 16.61
C GLY A 19 -23.57 -37.61 15.52
N GLY A 20 -24.88 -37.56 15.31
CA GLY A 20 -25.50 -36.71 14.30
C GLY A 20 -25.44 -35.21 14.64
N LEU A 21 -25.61 -34.87 15.92
CA LEU A 21 -25.55 -33.48 16.39
C LEU A 21 -24.12 -32.91 16.34
N VAL A 22 -23.10 -33.73 16.64
CA VAL A 22 -21.69 -33.32 16.52
C VAL A 22 -21.29 -33.16 15.06
N ALA A 23 -21.74 -34.02 14.16
CA ALA A 23 -21.48 -33.90 12.72
C ALA A 23 -22.15 -32.64 12.11
N CYS A 24 -23.40 -32.33 12.50
CA CYS A 24 -24.09 -31.11 12.07
C CYS A 24 -23.44 -29.84 12.64
N ALA A 25 -22.94 -29.87 13.88
CA ALA A 25 -22.20 -28.75 14.47
C ALA A 25 -20.85 -28.49 13.77
N LEU A 26 -20.14 -29.54 13.34
CA LEU A 26 -18.88 -29.40 12.59
C LEU A 26 -19.09 -28.85 11.18
N LEU A 27 -20.22 -29.15 10.52
CA LEU A 27 -20.58 -28.59 9.21
C LEU A 27 -20.95 -27.10 9.28
N ALA A 28 -21.45 -26.61 10.43
CA ALA A 28 -21.76 -25.20 10.62
C ALA A 28 -20.50 -24.29 10.70
N PHE A 29 -19.35 -24.84 11.12
CA PHE A 29 -18.08 -24.10 11.16
C PHE A 29 -17.28 -24.15 9.84
N ALA A 30 -17.64 -25.03 8.90
CA ALA A 30 -16.99 -25.11 7.58
C ALA A 30 -17.40 -23.96 6.63
N GLY A 31 -18.39 -23.15 7.01
CA GLY A 31 -18.94 -22.06 6.20
C GLY A 31 -18.33 -20.69 6.47
N CYS A 32 -17.02 -20.57 6.75
CA CYS A 32 -16.37 -19.26 6.71
C CYS A 32 -16.26 -18.80 5.25
N LYS A 33 -17.26 -18.06 4.77
CA LYS A 33 -17.10 -17.26 3.55
C LYS A 33 -15.96 -16.29 3.82
N LYS A 34 -14.82 -16.50 3.15
CA LYS A 34 -13.76 -15.51 3.10
C LYS A 34 -14.32 -14.32 2.32
N ASN A 35 -14.84 -13.34 3.05
CA ASN A 35 -15.13 -12.03 2.49
C ASN A 35 -13.77 -11.39 2.23
N GLU A 36 -13.17 -11.69 1.08
CA GLU A 36 -12.06 -10.89 0.59
C GLU A 36 -12.59 -9.47 0.36
N PRO A 37 -11.98 -8.45 0.98
CA PRO A 37 -12.25 -7.07 0.61
C PRO A 37 -12.03 -6.93 -0.90
N ILE A 38 -13.01 -6.40 -1.63
CA ILE A 38 -12.83 -6.08 -3.04
C ILE A 38 -11.99 -4.81 -3.08
N ASP A 39 -10.74 -4.94 -3.50
CA ASP A 39 -9.90 -3.78 -3.76
C ASP A 39 -10.38 -3.01 -5.01
N GLU A 40 -9.95 -1.76 -5.13
CA GLU A 40 -10.38 -0.86 -6.20
C GLU A 40 -10.01 -1.39 -7.60
N ALA A 41 -8.87 -2.09 -7.72
CA ALA A 41 -8.42 -2.67 -8.98
C ALA A 41 -9.30 -3.84 -9.42
N LYS A 42 -9.70 -4.71 -8.49
CA LYS A 42 -10.60 -5.84 -8.68
C LYS A 42 -12.02 -5.37 -8.95
N ALA A 43 -12.46 -4.29 -8.29
CA ALA A 43 -13.72 -3.61 -8.61
C ALA A 43 -13.72 -3.02 -10.03
N ALA A 44 -12.57 -2.51 -10.49
CA ALA A 44 -12.36 -2.02 -11.85
C ALA A 44 -12.14 -3.13 -12.91
N GLY A 45 -12.19 -4.42 -12.52
CA GLY A 45 -12.02 -5.55 -13.42
C GLY A 45 -10.59 -5.75 -13.93
N LEU A 46 -9.60 -5.12 -13.28
CA LEU A 46 -8.19 -5.33 -13.61
C LEU A 46 -7.76 -6.74 -13.16
N THR A 47 -7.06 -7.45 -14.05
CA THR A 47 -6.48 -8.75 -13.75
C THR A 47 -4.99 -8.61 -13.47
N THR A 48 -4.34 -9.66 -12.97
CA THR A 48 -2.87 -9.67 -12.77
C THR A 48 -2.09 -9.37 -14.05
N ALA A 49 -2.67 -9.62 -15.23
CA ALA A 49 -2.08 -9.27 -16.51
C ALA A 49 -2.01 -7.75 -16.77
N GLY A 50 -2.85 -6.95 -16.10
CA GLY A 50 -2.80 -5.48 -16.14
C GLY A 50 -1.64 -4.88 -15.32
N PHE A 51 -0.88 -5.73 -14.64
CA PHE A 51 0.19 -5.36 -13.73
C PHE A 51 1.49 -6.10 -14.11
N PRO A 52 2.05 -5.84 -15.30
CA PRO A 52 3.22 -6.55 -15.78
C PRO A 52 4.46 -6.26 -14.93
N GLN A 53 5.31 -7.27 -14.72
CA GLN A 53 6.61 -7.04 -14.12
C GLN A 53 7.47 -6.16 -15.02
N ILE A 54 8.07 -5.13 -14.44
CA ILE A 54 8.90 -4.18 -15.17
C ILE A 54 10.31 -4.75 -15.31
N THR A 55 10.74 -4.90 -16.56
CA THR A 55 12.09 -5.37 -16.92
C THR A 55 13.09 -4.25 -17.12
N ALA A 56 12.61 -3.00 -17.25
CA ALA A 56 13.48 -1.84 -17.40
C ALA A 56 14.32 -1.61 -16.14
N ASP A 57 15.60 -1.29 -16.32
CA ASP A 57 16.52 -1.08 -15.19
C ASP A 57 16.47 0.38 -14.69
N ILE A 58 15.38 0.71 -13.99
CA ILE A 58 15.03 2.09 -13.60
C ILE A 58 15.81 2.53 -12.36
N PHE A 59 15.97 1.63 -11.39
CA PHE A 59 16.63 1.94 -10.12
C PHE A 59 18.11 1.54 -10.08
N LYS A 60 18.78 1.38 -11.23
CA LYS A 60 20.21 1.04 -11.30
C LYS A 60 21.10 1.85 -10.35
N PRO A 61 20.91 3.17 -10.18
CA PRO A 61 21.74 3.95 -9.26
C PRO A 61 21.62 3.53 -7.78
N MET A 62 20.60 2.73 -7.41
CA MET A 62 20.41 2.19 -6.06
C MET A 62 21.13 0.87 -5.83
N ASP A 63 21.65 0.22 -6.88
CA ASP A 63 22.23 -1.12 -6.77
C ASP A 63 23.64 -1.09 -6.15
N GLY A 64 24.16 0.09 -5.80
CA GLY A 64 25.46 0.23 -5.14
C GLY A 64 26.65 -0.21 -6.00
N GLY A 65 26.47 -0.26 -7.33
CA GLY A 65 27.48 -0.73 -8.28
C GLY A 65 27.45 -2.24 -8.54
N VAL A 66 26.46 -2.97 -8.01
CA VAL A 66 26.20 -4.36 -8.36
C VAL A 66 25.45 -4.40 -9.69
N ASP A 67 25.94 -5.19 -10.65
CA ASP A 67 25.20 -5.49 -11.87
C ASP A 67 24.24 -6.66 -11.59
N LEU A 68 22.94 -6.35 -11.54
CA LEU A 68 21.88 -7.32 -11.28
C LEU A 68 21.50 -8.09 -12.55
N SER A 69 21.11 -9.35 -12.39
CA SER A 69 20.49 -10.15 -13.45
C SER A 69 19.11 -9.59 -13.83
N PRO A 70 18.56 -9.93 -15.00
CA PRO A 70 17.21 -9.50 -15.39
C PRO A 70 16.14 -9.85 -14.36
N GLU A 71 16.19 -11.04 -13.77
CA GLU A 71 15.24 -11.48 -12.74
C GLU A 71 15.41 -10.70 -11.43
N GLU A 72 16.63 -10.36 -11.06
CA GLU A 72 16.93 -9.54 -9.88
C GLU A 72 16.44 -8.09 -10.08
N ILE A 73 16.61 -7.53 -11.28
CA ILE A 73 16.07 -6.21 -11.66
C ILE A 73 14.55 -6.20 -11.51
N MET A 74 13.87 -7.25 -12.01
CA MET A 74 12.41 -7.39 -11.90
C MET A 74 11.96 -7.48 -10.44
N GLY A 75 12.68 -8.25 -9.60
CA GLY A 75 12.42 -8.34 -8.17
C GLY A 75 12.57 -7.00 -7.45
N ARG A 76 13.68 -6.30 -7.70
CA ARG A 76 13.95 -4.96 -7.16
C ARG A 76 12.90 -3.94 -7.61
N ASN A 77 12.55 -3.91 -8.90
CA ASN A 77 11.51 -3.03 -9.42
C ASN A 77 10.16 -3.30 -8.77
N THR A 78 9.82 -4.59 -8.60
CA THR A 78 8.58 -5.00 -7.92
C THR A 78 8.57 -4.45 -6.50
N TRP A 79 9.64 -4.66 -5.72
CA TRP A 79 9.71 -4.19 -4.34
C TRP A 79 9.60 -2.66 -4.22
N ASN A 80 10.33 -1.92 -5.05
CA ASN A 80 10.37 -0.47 -5.01
C ASN A 80 9.08 0.20 -5.49
N LEU A 81 8.45 -0.32 -6.57
CA LEU A 81 7.24 0.29 -7.14
C LEU A 81 5.96 -0.14 -6.43
N TRP A 82 5.88 -1.40 -6.00
CA TRP A 82 4.69 -1.87 -5.29
C TRP A 82 4.71 -1.51 -3.82
N SER A 83 5.90 -1.24 -3.23
CA SER A 83 6.07 -0.89 -1.81
C SER A 83 5.22 -1.78 -0.88
N ALA A 84 5.07 -3.06 -1.25
CA ALA A 84 4.15 -3.98 -0.61
C ALA A 84 4.62 -4.21 0.83
N GLY A 85 3.79 -3.82 1.81
CA GLY A 85 4.08 -3.98 3.24
C GLY A 85 4.15 -2.68 4.02
N ASN A 86 4.22 -1.51 3.37
CA ASN A 86 4.25 -0.22 4.07
C ASN A 86 2.88 0.25 4.58
N GLN A 87 1.78 -0.44 4.26
CA GLN A 87 0.44 -0.10 4.74
C GLN A 87 0.35 -0.05 6.27
N HIS A 88 1.03 -0.94 6.99
CA HIS A 88 1.07 -0.89 8.45
C HIS A 88 1.81 0.34 8.97
N PHE A 89 2.91 0.71 8.32
CA PHE A 89 3.66 1.92 8.66
C PHE A 89 2.79 3.18 8.44
N TRP A 90 2.16 3.33 7.27
CA TRP A 90 1.34 4.49 6.98
C TRP A 90 0.10 4.59 7.86
N ASN A 91 -0.54 3.45 8.15
CA ASN A 91 -1.65 3.41 9.09
C ASN A 91 -1.19 3.82 10.50
N ARG A 92 -0.04 3.31 10.96
CA ARG A 92 0.51 3.67 12.27
C ARG A 92 0.90 5.15 12.34
N ALA A 93 1.57 5.67 11.31
CA ALA A 93 1.95 7.07 11.22
C ALA A 93 0.72 8.00 11.21
N ALA A 94 -0.36 7.62 10.50
CA ALA A 94 -1.61 8.36 10.52
C ALA A 94 -2.27 8.35 11.92
N GLN A 95 -2.27 7.21 12.60
CA GLN A 95 -2.83 7.09 13.96
C GLN A 95 -2.03 7.88 15.00
N ASP A 96 -0.69 7.72 15.01
CA ASP A 96 0.19 8.36 15.99
C ASP A 96 0.31 9.87 15.76
N SER A 97 0.10 10.34 14.52
CA SER A 97 -0.01 11.77 14.20
C SER A 97 -1.39 12.35 14.45
N TYR A 98 -2.36 11.57 14.93
CA TYR A 98 -3.76 11.99 15.09
C TYR A 98 -4.37 12.56 13.79
N GLY A 99 -3.96 12.01 12.63
CA GLY A 99 -4.39 12.49 11.32
C GLY A 99 -3.72 13.78 10.83
N LEU A 100 -2.69 14.27 11.53
CA LEU A 100 -1.93 15.46 11.12
C LEU A 100 -0.86 15.16 10.06
N MET A 101 -0.74 13.91 9.62
CA MET A 101 0.15 13.53 8.52
C MET A 101 -0.36 14.13 7.20
N ASP A 102 0.42 15.06 6.63
CA ASP A 102 0.13 15.69 5.34
C ASP A 102 1.16 15.24 4.30
N LEU A 103 0.76 14.27 3.48
CA LEU A 103 1.62 13.64 2.46
C LEU A 103 2.06 14.63 1.39
N LEU A 104 1.21 15.60 1.02
CA LEU A 104 1.54 16.61 0.01
C LEU A 104 2.60 17.58 0.53
N LYS A 105 2.49 18.01 1.79
CA LYS A 105 3.52 18.85 2.42
C LYS A 105 4.85 18.14 2.57
N MET A 106 4.86 16.81 2.73
CA MET A 106 6.09 16.01 2.79
C MET A 106 6.84 15.97 1.45
N LEU A 107 6.12 16.10 0.33
CA LEU A 107 6.69 16.14 -1.01
C LEU A 107 7.22 17.52 -1.41
N ASP A 108 6.67 18.59 -0.84
CA ASP A 108 7.01 19.97 -1.20
C ASP A 108 8.46 20.34 -0.83
N ASN A 109 9.30 20.57 -1.86
CA ASN A 109 10.70 20.95 -1.69
C ASN A 109 10.91 22.26 -0.92
N ARG A 110 9.92 23.17 -0.87
CA ARG A 110 10.05 24.42 -0.12
C ARG A 110 10.11 24.17 1.38
N LYS A 111 9.39 23.14 1.86
CA LYS A 111 9.33 22.78 3.28
C LYS A 111 10.39 21.73 3.63
N TYR A 112 10.54 20.72 2.77
CA TYR A 112 11.52 19.64 2.97
C TYR A 112 12.39 19.49 1.73
N PRO A 113 13.51 20.25 1.65
CA PRO A 113 14.41 20.16 0.52
C PRO A 113 14.92 18.73 0.34
N ARG A 114 14.97 18.26 -0.90
CA ARG A 114 15.42 16.90 -1.27
C ARG A 114 16.67 16.43 -0.50
N GLY A 115 17.68 17.29 -0.34
CA GLY A 115 18.93 16.97 0.36
C GLY A 115 18.82 16.78 1.87
N GLN A 116 17.74 17.25 2.50
CA GLN A 116 17.48 17.14 3.95
C GLN A 116 16.34 16.18 4.26
N ARG A 117 15.58 15.75 3.25
CA ARG A 117 14.35 14.96 3.38
C ARG A 117 14.55 13.67 4.17
N PHE A 118 15.63 12.93 3.94
CA PHE A 118 15.93 11.72 4.71
C PHE A 118 16.23 12.01 6.19
N LYS A 119 16.99 13.07 6.48
CA LYS A 119 17.31 13.48 7.85
C LYS A 119 16.07 13.90 8.64
N THR A 120 15.13 14.58 7.98
CA THR A 120 13.95 15.17 8.64
C THR A 120 12.75 14.23 8.66
N LEU A 121 12.49 13.51 7.56
CA LEU A 121 11.29 12.70 7.37
C LEU A 121 11.59 11.19 7.31
N GLY A 122 12.86 10.78 7.17
CA GLY A 122 13.23 9.37 7.02
C GLY A 122 12.86 8.75 5.65
N VAL A 123 12.42 9.55 4.68
CA VAL A 123 12.04 9.07 3.34
C VAL A 123 13.21 9.11 2.37
N VAL A 124 13.19 8.19 1.41
CA VAL A 124 14.26 8.00 0.41
C VAL A 124 13.89 8.72 -0.88
N ASN A 125 14.86 9.45 -1.46
CA ASN A 125 14.64 10.10 -2.74
C ASN A 125 14.75 9.10 -3.89
N GLU A 126 13.89 9.25 -4.89
CA GLU A 126 13.95 8.46 -6.12
C GLU A 126 15.19 8.86 -6.95
N PRO A 127 15.95 7.88 -7.49
CA PRO A 127 17.04 8.15 -8.42
C PRO A 127 16.56 8.76 -9.74
N GLY A 128 17.41 9.53 -10.42
CA GLY A 128 17.05 10.16 -11.70
C GLY A 128 16.25 11.46 -11.55
N PHE A 129 16.00 11.91 -10.31
CA PHE A 129 15.31 13.17 -10.00
C PHE A 129 16.24 14.23 -9.43
N ARG A 130 15.90 15.49 -9.69
CA ARG A 130 16.50 16.70 -9.11
C ARG A 130 15.45 17.51 -8.36
N ALA A 131 15.91 18.41 -7.48
CA ALA A 131 15.02 19.30 -6.76
C ALA A 131 14.19 20.17 -7.74
N ALA A 132 12.96 20.48 -7.33
CA ALA A 132 12.04 21.33 -8.08
C ALA A 132 12.68 22.70 -8.41
N SER A 133 12.56 23.12 -9.66
CA SER A 133 12.94 24.47 -10.12
C SER A 133 11.72 25.39 -10.28
N LYS A 134 10.55 24.80 -10.53
CA LYS A 134 9.27 25.49 -10.68
C LYS A 134 8.14 24.69 -10.00
N PRO A 135 7.02 25.35 -9.64
CA PRO A 135 5.81 24.66 -9.24
C PRO A 135 5.23 23.83 -10.40
N ASP A 136 4.54 22.74 -10.06
CA ASP A 136 3.72 21.96 -10.98
C ASP A 136 2.37 22.65 -11.30
N GLU A 137 1.53 21.97 -12.08
CA GLU A 137 0.19 22.46 -12.47
C GLU A 137 -0.76 22.75 -11.27
N TYR A 138 -0.50 22.12 -10.12
CA TYR A 138 -1.26 22.30 -8.88
C TYR A 138 -0.60 23.27 -7.90
N GLY A 139 0.59 23.79 -8.23
CA GLY A 139 1.36 24.70 -7.37
C GLY A 139 2.31 23.99 -6.39
N LEU A 140 2.50 22.68 -6.50
CA LEU A 140 3.39 21.88 -5.66
C LEU A 140 4.82 21.89 -6.22
N TRP A 141 5.80 21.89 -5.32
CA TRP A 141 7.23 21.88 -5.69
C TRP A 141 7.79 20.45 -5.64
N LEU A 142 7.32 19.63 -6.57
CA LEU A 142 7.70 18.23 -6.70
C LEU A 142 9.07 18.09 -7.38
N ASP A 143 9.82 17.04 -7.02
CA ASP A 143 11.10 16.74 -7.65
C ASP A 143 10.90 16.54 -9.17
N GLU A 144 11.78 17.13 -9.97
CA GLU A 144 11.73 17.07 -11.42
C GLU A 144 12.60 15.92 -11.91
N GLN A 145 12.16 15.18 -12.93
CA GLN A 145 13.01 14.23 -13.62
C GLN A 145 14.23 14.96 -14.21
N ALA A 146 15.43 14.54 -13.80
CA ALA A 146 16.69 15.08 -14.29
C ALA A 146 17.09 14.45 -15.64
N GLU A 147 16.69 13.20 -15.85
CA GLU A 147 16.85 12.45 -17.10
C GLU A 147 15.47 11.99 -17.57
N PRO A 148 15.19 11.93 -18.89
CA PRO A 148 13.94 11.39 -19.38
C PRO A 148 13.75 9.95 -18.86
N GLU A 149 12.56 9.67 -18.30
CA GLU A 149 12.23 8.36 -17.75
C GLU A 149 12.54 7.26 -18.76
N ARG A 150 13.30 6.24 -18.33
CA ARG A 150 13.54 5.07 -19.17
C ARG A 150 12.19 4.42 -19.48
N ALA A 151 11.87 4.32 -20.77
CA ALA A 151 10.63 3.72 -21.25
C ALA A 151 10.37 2.37 -20.56
N GLY A 152 9.23 2.22 -19.88
CA GLY A 152 8.87 0.96 -19.24
C GLY A 152 7.86 1.03 -18.10
N ILE A 153 7.63 2.19 -17.47
CA ILE A 153 6.58 2.33 -16.45
C ILE A 153 5.28 2.78 -17.12
N ASP A 154 4.23 1.98 -16.97
CA ASP A 154 2.87 2.46 -17.23
C ASP A 154 2.43 3.36 -16.06
N GLU A 155 2.39 4.67 -16.29
CA GLU A 155 1.92 5.66 -15.30
C GLU A 155 0.49 5.39 -14.84
N LYS A 156 -0.34 4.72 -15.65
CA LYS A 156 -1.71 4.36 -15.24
C LYS A 156 -1.71 3.24 -14.19
N ALA A 157 -0.80 2.29 -14.32
CA ALA A 157 -0.69 1.16 -13.40
C ALA A 157 0.09 1.53 -12.12
N TYR A 158 1.15 2.34 -12.26
CA TYR A 158 2.10 2.62 -11.18
C TYR A 158 2.07 4.06 -10.66
N GLY A 159 1.26 4.92 -11.25
CA GLY A 159 1.23 6.35 -10.95
C GLY A 159 2.47 7.07 -11.48
N LYS A 160 2.38 8.39 -11.56
CA LYS A 160 3.49 9.27 -11.90
C LYS A 160 4.46 9.39 -10.70
N PRO A 161 5.78 9.37 -10.92
CA PRO A 161 6.74 9.57 -9.83
C PRO A 161 6.60 10.95 -9.19
N SER A 162 6.72 11.01 -7.87
CA SER A 162 6.87 12.27 -7.11
C SER A 162 8.32 12.66 -6.84
N GLY A 163 9.26 11.75 -7.15
CA GLY A 163 10.68 11.81 -6.79
C GLY A 163 11.01 11.41 -5.35
N VAL A 164 10.01 10.93 -4.59
CA VAL A 164 10.20 10.17 -3.35
C VAL A 164 9.84 8.71 -3.63
N LEU A 165 10.74 7.80 -3.24
CA LEU A 165 10.54 6.37 -3.43
C LEU A 165 9.27 5.90 -2.71
N GLY A 166 8.40 5.19 -3.43
CA GLY A 166 7.13 4.67 -2.91
C GLY A 166 6.00 5.71 -2.81
N TYR A 167 6.24 6.98 -3.16
CA TYR A 167 5.18 7.99 -3.29
C TYR A 167 4.88 8.24 -4.77
N ARG A 168 3.74 7.73 -5.21
CA ARG A 168 3.28 7.84 -6.60
C ARG A 168 2.00 8.67 -6.66
N LEU A 169 1.89 9.47 -7.71
CA LEU A 169 0.78 10.38 -7.96
C LEU A 169 -0.16 9.74 -8.96
N PHE A 170 -1.43 9.63 -8.59
CA PHE A 170 -2.46 9.09 -9.47
C PHE A 170 -3.40 10.22 -9.90
N PRO A 171 -3.79 10.26 -11.18
CA PRO A 171 -4.77 11.22 -11.64
C PRO A 171 -6.11 10.94 -10.96
N ASN A 172 -6.70 11.99 -10.37
CA ASN A 172 -8.04 11.90 -9.81
C ASN A 172 -9.04 12.44 -10.85
N PRO A 173 -9.94 11.61 -11.41
CA PRO A 173 -10.90 12.04 -12.42
C PRO A 173 -11.89 13.10 -11.91
N ASP A 174 -12.11 13.17 -10.60
CA ASP A 174 -13.02 14.15 -9.98
C ASP A 174 -12.35 15.52 -9.77
N LEU A 175 -11.04 15.63 -10.02
CA LEU A 175 -10.26 16.85 -9.82
C LEU A 175 -10.37 17.81 -11.03
N ASN A 176 -11.52 18.45 -11.17
CA ASN A 176 -11.82 19.50 -12.16
C ASN A 176 -11.31 20.90 -11.73
N ASP A 177 -11.35 21.89 -12.62
CA ASP A 177 -10.83 23.25 -12.38
C ASP A 177 -11.37 23.90 -11.09
N ASP A 178 -12.65 23.72 -10.79
CA ASP A 178 -13.29 24.27 -9.57
C ASP A 178 -12.73 23.62 -8.30
N THR A 179 -12.58 22.29 -8.30
CA THR A 179 -11.99 21.56 -7.17
C THR A 179 -10.48 21.77 -7.06
N GLN A 180 -9.78 22.06 -8.15
CA GLN A 180 -8.37 22.43 -8.16
C GLN A 180 -8.13 23.78 -7.50
N GLU A 181 -8.93 24.81 -7.84
CA GLU A 181 -8.87 26.12 -7.17
C GLU A 181 -9.10 25.99 -5.66
N MET A 182 -10.12 25.23 -5.26
CA MET A 182 -10.42 24.98 -3.85
C MET A 182 -9.28 24.24 -3.14
N GLY A 183 -8.73 23.20 -3.77
CA GLY A 183 -7.57 22.46 -3.25
C GLY A 183 -6.34 23.35 -3.07
N ARG A 184 -6.04 24.19 -4.07
CA ARG A 184 -4.90 25.12 -4.05
C ARG A 184 -5.02 26.15 -2.92
N ARG A 185 -6.20 26.76 -2.75
CA ARG A 185 -6.46 27.71 -1.65
C ARG A 185 -6.32 27.03 -0.30
N SER A 186 -6.95 25.87 -0.12
CA SER A 186 -6.92 25.14 1.14
C SER A 186 -5.51 24.69 1.53
N PHE A 187 -4.64 24.40 0.55
CA PHE A 187 -3.24 24.08 0.80
C PHE A 187 -2.43 25.31 1.25
N HIS A 188 -2.57 26.45 0.56
CA HIS A 188 -1.86 27.69 0.90
C HIS A 188 -2.32 28.29 2.24
N GLU A 189 -3.63 28.37 2.47
CA GLU A 189 -4.14 28.89 3.76
C GLU A 189 -3.65 28.02 4.94
N ARG A 190 -3.60 26.69 4.77
CA ARG A 190 -3.06 25.80 5.80
C ARG A 190 -1.54 25.82 5.91
N SER A 191 -0.79 26.18 4.87
CA SER A 191 0.66 26.33 4.97
C SER A 191 1.03 27.57 5.78
N ASP A 192 0.32 28.66 5.55
CA ASP A 192 0.63 29.97 6.13
C ASP A 192 0.27 30.04 7.62
N LEU A 193 -0.78 29.31 8.03
CA LEU A 193 -1.18 29.19 9.44
C LEU A 193 -0.21 28.38 10.30
N LEU A 194 0.61 27.50 9.69
CA LEU A 194 1.55 26.62 10.40
C LEU A 194 2.99 27.16 10.40
N GLN A 195 3.23 28.32 9.77
CA GLN A 195 4.51 29.03 9.80
C GLN A 195 4.57 30.12 10.88
N ARG A 196 3.55 30.22 11.75
CA ARG A 196 3.51 31.12 12.91
C ARG A 196 3.80 30.40 14.21
#